data_AF-A0A9D8ZRS3-F1
#
_entry.id   AF-A0A9D8ZRS3-F1
#
_cell.length_a   1.000
_cell.length_b   1.000
_cell.length_c   1.000
_cell.angle_alpha   90.00
_cell.angle_beta   90.00
_cell.angle_gamma   90.00
#
_symmetry.space_group_name_H-M   'P 1'
#
loop_
_entity.id
_entity.type
_entity.pdbx_description
1 polymer ?
#
loop_
_entity_poly.entity_id
_entity_poly.type
_entity_poly.pdbx_seq_one_letter_code
_entity_poly.pdbx_strand_id
1 'polypeptide(L)' 'MRTTLDIPKKLIEEAMEVTGATTKSQLIKDALQARIDEVKRKRLISLKGTIDLDIDLDSLRNR' A
#
# COMPACT_ATOMS: atom_id res chain seq x y z
N MET A 1 -2.80 4.25 -19.96
CA MET A 1 -3.75 3.45 -20.77
C MET A 1 -5.17 3.89 -20.43
N ARG A 2 -6.07 4.03 -21.40
CA ARG A 2 -7.50 4.32 -21.15
C ARG A 2 -8.27 3.01 -21.31
N THR A 3 -8.96 2.60 -20.26
CA THR A 3 -9.68 1.32 -20.18
C THR A 3 -11.10 1.57 -19.71
N THR A 4 -12.05 0.80 -20.22
CA THR A 4 -13.44 0.79 -19.76
C THR A 4 -13.59 -0.36 -18.77
N LEU A 5 -13.99 -0.04 -17.55
CA LEU A 5 -14.25 -0.99 -16.47
C LEU A 5 -15.67 -0.77 -15.97
N ASP A 6 -16.41 -1.86 -15.79
CA ASP A 6 -17.71 -1.82 -15.14
C ASP A 6 -17.52 -2.00 -13.63
N ILE A 7 -17.86 -0.97 -12.86
CA ILE A 7 -17.68 -0.93 -11.41
C ILE A 7 -18.99 -0.45 -10.79
N PRO A 8 -19.50 -1.11 -9.74
CA PRO A 8 -20.70 -0.66 -9.04
C PRO A 8 -20.60 0.80 -8.61
N LYS A 9 -21.57 1.62 -9.03
CA LYS A 9 -21.59 3.06 -8.75
C LYS A 9 -21.50 3.37 -7.25
N LYS A 10 -22.23 2.60 -6.43
CA LYS A 10 -22.21 2.73 -4.96
C LYS A 10 -20.81 2.62 -4.38
N LEU A 11 -20.02 1.68 -4.89
CA LEU A 11 -18.65 1.43 -4.40
C LEU A 11 -17.70 2.58 -4.75
N ILE A 12 -17.87 3.19 -5.92
CA ILE A 12 -17.11 4.38 -6.31
C ILE A 12 -17.51 5.60 -5.49
N GLU A 13 -18.81 5.79 -5.25
CA GLU A 13 -19.31 6.91 -4.43
C GLU A 13 -18.81 6.81 -3.00
N GLU A 14 -18.98 5.66 -2.36
CA GLU A 14 -18.48 5.40 -1.00
C GLU A 14 -16.96 5.57 -0.92
N ALA A 15 -16.21 5.06 -1.89
CA ALA A 15 -14.77 5.22 -1.93
C ALA A 15 -14.37 6.70 -2.12
N MET A 16 -15.09 7.47 -2.93
CA MET A 16 -14.83 8.91 -3.10
C MET A 16 -15.15 9.71 -1.84
N GLU A 17 -16.22 9.38 -1.13
CA GLU A 17 -16.57 10.01 0.15
C GLU A 17 -15.52 9.73 1.23
N VAL A 18 -15.08 8.48 1.36
CA VAL A 18 -14.09 8.08 2.40
C VAL A 18 -12.70 8.63 2.09
N THR A 19 -12.29 8.65 0.83
CA THR A 19 -10.93 9.07 0.43
C THR A 19 -10.81 10.57 0.12
N GLY A 20 -11.93 11.26 -0.12
CA GLY A 20 -11.95 12.65 -0.57
C GLY A 20 -11.43 12.86 -1.99
N ALA A 21 -11.34 11.80 -2.81
CA ALA A 21 -10.82 11.89 -4.16
C ALA A 21 -11.73 12.75 -5.06
N THR A 22 -11.14 13.69 -5.81
CA THR A 22 -11.87 14.61 -6.69
C THR A 22 -12.34 13.96 -7.99
N THR A 23 -11.65 12.90 -8.45
CA THR A 23 -11.99 12.21 -9.69
C THR A 23 -11.94 10.69 -9.55
N LYS A 24 -12.81 9.98 -10.27
CA LYS A 24 -12.83 8.50 -10.32
C LYS A 24 -11.51 7.91 -10.81
N SER A 25 -10.87 8.58 -11.76
CA SER A 25 -9.57 8.16 -12.30
C SER A 25 -8.45 8.26 -11.26
N GLN A 26 -8.46 9.33 -10.44
CA GLN A 26 -7.50 9.48 -9.36
C GLN A 26 -7.73 8.43 -8.27
N LEU A 27 -8.99 8.26 -7.85
CA LEU A 27 -9.38 7.22 -6.88
C LEU A 27 -8.83 5.84 -7.27
N ILE A 28 -9.03 5.42 -8.52
CA ILE A 28 -8.58 4.11 -8.99
C ILE A 28 -7.04 4.01 -8.99
N LYS A 29 -6.33 5.07 -9.39
CA LYS A 29 -4.86 5.10 -9.34
C LYS A 29 -4.35 4.97 -7.92
N ASP A 30 -4.93 5.74 -7.00
CA ASP A 30 -4.50 5.77 -5.60
C ASP A 30 -4.80 4.43 -4.92
N ALA A 31 -5.96 3.82 -5.18
CA ALA A 31 -6.32 2.50 -4.68
C ALA A 31 -5.36 1.40 -5.17
N LEU A 32 -4.98 1.43 -6.45
CA LEU A 32 -4.02 0.47 -7.01
C LEU A 32 -2.62 0.65 -6.39
N GLN A 33 -2.17 1.90 -6.25
CA GLN A 33 -0.89 2.21 -5.64
C GLN A 33 -0.85 1.75 -4.17
N ALA A 34 -1.89 2.06 -3.40
CA ALA A 34 -2.03 1.64 -2.01
C ALA A 34 -1.96 0.12 -1.88
N ARG A 35 -2.61 -0.62 -2.79
CA ARG A 35 -2.57 -2.09 -2.80
C ARG A 35 -1.19 -2.65 -3.09
N ILE A 36 -0.46 -2.06 -4.05
CA ILE A 36 0.93 -2.44 -4.35
C ILE A 36 1.82 -2.22 -3.12
N ASP A 37 1.69 -1.06 -2.47
CA ASP A 37 2.52 -0.71 -1.31
C ASP A 37 2.20 -1.59 -0.10
N GLU A 38 0.93 -1.94 0.10
CA GLU A 38 0.51 -2.91 1.12
C GLU A 38 1.17 -4.28 0.90
N VAL A 39 1.14 -4.79 -0.33
CA VAL A 39 1.76 -6.09 -0.67
C VAL A 39 3.29 -6.03 -0.49
N LYS A 40 3.94 -4.95 -0.92
CA LYS A 40 5.38 -4.73 -0.70
C LYS A 40 5.73 -4.72 0.78
N ARG A 41 4.95 -3.99 1.60
CA ARG A 41 5.14 -3.97 3.07
C ARG A 41 4.97 -5.36 3.67
N LYS A 42 3.94 -6.11 3.28
CA LYS A 42 3.73 -7.49 3.76
C LYS A 42 4.90 -8.41 3.39
N ARG A 43 5.44 -8.27 2.18
CA ARG A 43 6.63 -9.01 1.75
C ARG A 43 7.85 -8.67 2.62
N LEU A 44 8.10 -7.39 2.90
CA LEU A 44 9.19 -6.98 3.78
C LEU A 44 9.02 -7.52 5.20
N ILE A 45 7.78 -7.48 5.74
CA ILE A 45 7.47 -8.05 7.06
C ILE A 45 7.69 -9.56 7.05
N SER A 46 7.34 -10.29 5.99
CA SER A 46 7.61 -11.73 5.91
C SER A 46 9.09 -12.09 5.87
N LEU A 47 9.96 -11.14 5.48
CA LEU A 47 11.41 -11.31 5.49
C LEU A 47 12.02 -11.01 6.88
N LYS A 48 11.22 -10.51 7.83
CA LYS A 48 11.66 -10.24 9.21
C LYS A 48 11.95 -11.57 9.91
N GLY A 49 13.21 -11.80 10.26
CA GLY A 49 13.68 -13.00 10.95
C GLY A 49 14.16 -14.13 10.04
N THR A 50 14.03 -13.99 8.71
CA THR A 50 14.71 -14.89 7.75
C THR A 50 16.11 -14.41 7.40
N ILE A 51 16.39 -13.13 7.61
CA ILE A 51 17.70 -12.54 7.40
C ILE A 51 18.42 -12.61 8.75
N ASP A 52 19.45 -13.46 8.82
CA ASP A 52 20.37 -13.49 9.95
C ASP A 52 21.23 -12.22 9.89
N LEU A 53 20.84 -11.22 10.67
CA LEU A 53 21.59 -9.98 10.80
C LEU A 53 22.60 -10.20 11.93
N ASP A 54 23.79 -10.66 11.55
CA ASP A 54 24.95 -10.79 12.44
C ASP A 54 25.50 -9.39 12.79
N ILE A 55 24.70 -8.66 13.55
CA ILE A 55 24.97 -7.27 13.93
C ILE A 55 24.78 -7.17 15.43
N ASP A 56 25.85 -6.84 16.13
CA ASP A 56 25.81 -6.53 17.55
C ASP A 56 25.09 -5.18 17.77
N LEU A 57 23.82 -5.26 18.17
CA LEU A 57 22.98 -4.10 18.44
C LEU A 57 23.47 -3.27 19.63
N ASP A 58 24.25 -3.85 20.55
CA ASP A 58 24.82 -3.15 21.70
C ASP A 58 26.03 -2.32 21.27
N SER A 59 26.82 -2.79 20.29
CA SER A 59 27.90 -1.97 19.68
C SER A 59 27.38 -0.70 18.98
N LEU A 60 26.17 -0.75 18.42
CA LEU A 60 25.54 0.36 17.70
C LEU A 60 24.77 1.32 18.62
N ARG A 61 24.29 0.79 19.75
CA ARG A 61 23.54 1.54 20.74
C ARG A 61 24.51 1.86 21.86
N ASN A 62 25.15 3.02 21.74
CA ASN A 62 26.12 3.57 22.69
C ASN A 62 25.51 3.83 24.10
N ARG A 63 24.99 2.80 24.76
CA ARG A 63 24.29 2.79 26.05
C ARG A 63 24.81 1.64 26.91
#